data_AF-G2H0S8-F1
#
_entry.id   AF-G2H0S8-F1
#
_cell.length_a   1.000
_cell.length_b   1.000
_cell.length_c   1.000
_cell.angle_alpha   90.00
_cell.angle_beta   90.00
_cell.angle_gamma   90.00
#
_symmetry.space_group_name_H-M   'P 1'
#
loop_
_entity.id
_entity.type
_entity.pdbx_description
1 polymer ?
#
loop_
_entity_poly.entity_id
_entity_poly.type
_entity_poly.pdbx_seq_one_letter_code
_entity_poly.pdbx_strand_id
1 'polypeptide(L)'
;LYSYTFAYPDDLNGWDLLTEAMAKQGKRDEELAARAERLALCGDLFQAIEVLSNASTQAKLGSLNQARYDTRIDQLRALNQRFRQYASF
;
A
#
# COMPACT_ATOMS: atom_id res chain seq x y z
N LEU A 1 -6.06 -14.62 -8.13
CA LEU A 1 -6.49 -13.29 -7.65
C LEU A 1 -5.32 -12.34 -7.38
N TYR A 2 -4.18 -12.78 -6.81
CA TYR A 2 -2.95 -11.95 -6.72
C TYR A 2 -2.34 -11.54 -8.09
N SER A 3 -2.63 -12.27 -9.17
CA SER A 3 -2.06 -12.00 -10.49
C SER A 3 -2.64 -10.78 -11.23
N TYR A 4 -3.85 -10.32 -10.86
CA TYR A 4 -4.52 -9.26 -11.64
C TYR A 4 -4.09 -7.85 -11.21
N THR A 5 -3.84 -7.61 -9.92
CA THR A 5 -3.24 -6.35 -9.44
C THR A 5 -1.76 -6.22 -9.77
N PHE A 6 -1.04 -7.34 -9.94
CA PHE A 6 0.34 -7.31 -10.43
C PHE A 6 0.44 -6.97 -11.92
N ALA A 7 -0.63 -7.21 -12.70
CA ALA A 7 -0.68 -6.92 -14.12
C ALA A 7 -1.04 -5.45 -14.43
N TYR A 8 -1.74 -4.76 -13.52
CA TYR A 8 -2.18 -3.37 -13.69
C TYR A 8 -1.97 -2.55 -12.40
N PRO A 9 -0.71 -2.26 -12.02
CA PRO A 9 -0.40 -1.53 -10.78
C PRO A 9 -0.93 -0.08 -10.75
N ASP A 10 -1.21 0.51 -11.91
CA ASP A 10 -1.67 1.90 -12.06
C ASP A 10 -3.20 2.04 -12.11
N ASP A 11 -3.96 0.93 -12.07
CA ASP A 11 -5.42 0.96 -12.17
C ASP A 11 -6.07 1.10 -10.78
N LEU A 12 -6.57 2.31 -10.47
CA LEU A 12 -7.28 2.59 -9.22
C LEU A 12 -8.51 1.68 -9.03
N ASN A 13 -9.22 1.32 -10.10
CA ASN A 13 -10.38 0.43 -9.98
C ASN A 13 -9.97 -0.99 -9.56
N GLY A 14 -8.78 -1.44 -9.98
CA GLY A 14 -8.22 -2.73 -9.57
C GLY A 14 -7.93 -2.79 -8.07
N TRP A 15 -7.40 -1.70 -7.51
CA TRP A 15 -7.16 -1.57 -6.07
C TRP A 15 -8.45 -1.46 -5.26
N ASP A 16 -9.45 -0.75 -5.75
CA ASP A 16 -10.77 -0.65 -5.09
C ASP A 16 -11.49 -2.00 -5.04
N LEU A 17 -11.48 -2.76 -6.14
CA LEU A 17 -12.03 -4.12 -6.18
C LEU A 17 -11.29 -5.09 -5.24
N LEU A 18 -9.96 -4.96 -5.15
CA LEU A 18 -9.17 -5.76 -4.21
C LEU A 18 -9.53 -5.39 -2.76
N THR A 19 -9.66 -4.10 -2.46
CA THR A 19 -10.06 -3.60 -1.13
C THR A 19 -11.41 -4.20 -0.72
N GLU A 20 -12.40 -4.15 -1.61
CA GLU A 20 -13.74 -4.71 -1.35
C GLU A 20 -13.70 -6.23 -1.17
N ALA A 21 -12.91 -6.94 -2.00
CA ALA A 21 -12.75 -8.39 -1.90
C ALA A 21 -12.06 -8.82 -0.60
N MET A 22 -11.10 -8.04 -0.11
CA MET A 22 -10.41 -8.32 1.16
C MET A 22 -11.27 -7.97 2.38
N ALA A 23 -12.05 -6.88 2.29
CA ALA A 23 -13.05 -6.53 3.30
C ALA A 23 -14.09 -7.65 3.46
N LYS A 24 -14.59 -8.20 2.33
CA LYS A 24 -15.50 -9.37 2.32
C LYS A 24 -14.88 -10.63 2.91
N GLN A 25 -13.56 -10.79 2.84
CA GLN A 25 -12.82 -11.91 3.43
C GLN A 25 -12.40 -11.65 4.90
N GLY A 26 -12.68 -10.47 5.45
CA GLY A 26 -12.28 -10.10 6.81
C GLY A 26 -10.78 -9.86 6.99
N LYS A 27 -10.03 -9.69 5.90
CA LYS A 27 -8.58 -9.47 5.90
C LYS A 27 -8.25 -7.98 5.98
N ARG A 28 -8.33 -7.42 7.19
CA ARG A 28 -8.13 -5.98 7.42
C ARG A 28 -6.75 -5.46 7.05
N ASP A 29 -5.70 -6.25 7.25
CA ASP A 29 -4.34 -5.87 6.88
C ASP A 29 -4.19 -5.71 5.36
N GLU A 30 -4.74 -6.65 4.59
CA GLU A 30 -4.72 -6.61 3.12
C GLU A 30 -5.61 -5.47 2.57
N GLU A 31 -6.75 -5.16 3.23
CA GLU A 31 -7.60 -4.00 2.91
C GLU A 31 -6.85 -2.67 3.08
N LEU A 32 -6.17 -2.51 4.22
CA LEU A 32 -5.39 -1.31 4.51
C LEU A 32 -4.24 -1.15 3.51
N ALA A 33 -3.57 -2.25 3.16
CA ALA A 33 -2.50 -2.22 2.16
C ALA A 33 -3.01 -1.75 0.79
N ALA A 34 -4.15 -2.27 0.33
CA ALA A 34 -4.74 -1.85 -0.94
C ALA A 34 -5.15 -0.37 -0.95
N ARG A 35 -5.72 0.11 0.16
CA ARG A 35 -6.05 1.53 0.32
C ARG A 35 -4.82 2.42 0.31
N ALA A 36 -3.72 1.97 0.91
CA ALA A 36 -2.47 2.71 0.90
C ALA A 36 -1.85 2.81 -0.50
N GLU A 37 -1.94 1.76 -1.32
CA GLU A 37 -1.49 1.81 -2.72
C GLU A 37 -2.27 2.85 -3.53
N ARG A 38 -3.59 2.91 -3.35
CA ARG A 38 -4.42 3.95 -3.96
C ARG A 38 -3.97 5.36 -3.54
N LEU A 39 -3.71 5.57 -2.24
CA LEU A 39 -3.20 6.87 -1.75
C LEU A 39 -1.83 7.21 -2.36
N ALA A 40 -0.95 6.22 -2.51
CA ALA A 40 0.35 6.42 -3.13
C ALA A 40 0.21 6.82 -4.61
N LEU A 41 -0.72 6.21 -5.36
CA LEU A 41 -1.03 6.58 -6.75
C LEU A 41 -1.62 7.99 -6.86
N CYS A 42 -2.42 8.43 -5.89
CA CYS A 42 -2.93 9.80 -5.83
C CYS A 42 -1.85 10.85 -5.48
N GLY A 43 -0.64 10.43 -5.11
CA GLY A 43 0.46 11.31 -4.68
C GLY A 43 0.51 11.56 -3.17
N ASP A 44 -0.42 11.01 -2.38
CA ASP A 44 -0.49 11.14 -0.93
C ASP A 44 0.43 10.12 -0.22
N LEU A 45 1.73 10.19 -0.56
CA LEU A 45 2.73 9.23 -0.08
C LEU A 45 2.83 9.17 1.45
N PHE A 46 2.65 10.30 2.14
CA PHE A 46 2.71 10.35 3.60
C PHE A 46 1.57 9.54 4.24
N GLN A 47 0.34 9.74 3.78
CA GLN A 47 -0.82 8.99 4.29
C GLN A 47 -0.73 7.50 3.90
N ALA A 48 -0.24 7.19 2.69
CA ALA A 48 -0.03 5.82 2.25
C ALA A 48 0.92 5.05 3.22
N ILE A 49 2.03 5.67 3.62
CA ILE A 49 2.99 5.09 4.56
C ILE A 49 2.33 4.83 5.93
N GLU A 50 1.53 5.77 6.43
CA GLU A 50 0.84 5.62 7.72
C GLU A 50 -0.13 4.43 7.71
N VAL A 51 -0.94 4.33 6.64
CA VAL A 51 -1.90 3.23 6.47
C VAL A 51 -1.19 1.89 6.33
N LEU A 52 -0.11 1.80 5.54
CA LEU A 52 0.71 0.57 5.44
C LEU A 52 1.37 0.20 6.75
N SER A 53 1.79 1.19 7.55
CA SER A 53 2.40 0.94 8.86
C SER A 53 1.38 0.32 9.81
N ASN A 54 0.12 0.76 9.76
CA ASN A 54 -0.99 0.16 10.50
C ASN A 54 -1.35 -1.25 9.97
N ALA A 55 -1.25 -1.48 8.66
CA ALA A 55 -1.41 -2.81 8.09
C ALA A 55 -0.31 -3.78 8.58
N SER A 56 0.95 -3.30 8.64
CA SER A 56 2.11 -4.07 9.15
C SER A 56 1.95 -4.47 10.62
N THR A 57 1.44 -3.58 11.47
CA THR A 57 1.21 -3.90 12.89
C THR A 57 0.06 -4.88 13.11
N GLN A 58 -0.93 -4.90 12.20
CA GLN A 58 -2.03 -5.87 12.23
C GLN A 58 -1.67 -7.22 11.62
N ALA A 59 -0.65 -7.27 10.76
CA ALA A 59 -0.12 -8.50 10.21
C ALA A 59 0.57 -9.32 11.30
N LYS A 60 0.55 -10.65 11.15
CA LYS A 60 1.22 -11.55 12.09
C LYS A 60 2.73 -11.30 12.06
N LEU A 61 3.34 -11.12 13.24
CA LEU A 61 4.78 -10.91 13.39
C LEU A 61 5.57 -12.07 12.75
N GLY A 62 6.53 -11.76 11.89
CA GLY A 62 7.33 -12.73 11.15
C GLY A 62 6.62 -13.36 9.95
N SER A 63 5.44 -12.85 9.56
CA SER A 63 4.76 -13.29 8.33
C SER A 63 5.37 -12.66 7.09
N LEU A 64 5.20 -13.34 5.96
CA LEU A 64 5.57 -12.79 4.65
C LEU A 64 4.81 -11.49 4.33
N ASN A 65 3.57 -11.33 4.82
CA ASN A 65 2.78 -10.12 4.64
C ASN A 65 3.41 -8.92 5.34
N GLN A 66 3.86 -9.09 6.59
CA GLN A 66 4.57 -8.05 7.32
C GLN A 66 5.82 -7.59 6.56
N ALA A 67 6.67 -8.53 6.14
CA ALA A 67 7.89 -8.21 5.38
C ALA A 67 7.60 -7.48 4.06
N ARG A 68 6.49 -7.82 3.39
CA ARG A 68 6.02 -7.11 2.19
C ARG A 68 5.60 -5.68 2.51
N TYR A 69 4.82 -5.46 3.57
CA TYR A 69 4.39 -4.13 3.97
C TYR A 69 5.58 -3.25 4.37
N ASP A 70 6.52 -3.79 5.14
CA ASP A 70 7.73 -3.06 5.54
C ASP A 70 8.58 -2.67 4.32
N THR A 71 8.79 -3.61 3.39
CA THR A 71 9.51 -3.32 2.12
C THR A 71 8.80 -2.22 1.32
N ARG A 72 7.47 -2.23 1.28
CA ARG A 72 6.69 -1.22 0.54
C ARG A 72 6.75 0.14 1.21
N ILE A 73 6.69 0.19 2.54
CA ILE A 73 6.88 1.42 3.33
C ILE A 73 8.23 2.06 2.99
N ASP A 74 9.30 1.25 2.91
CA ASP A 74 10.63 1.74 2.57
C ASP A 74 10.69 2.30 1.14
N GLN A 75 10.06 1.64 0.17
CA GLN A 75 9.94 2.14 -1.20
C GLN A 75 9.23 3.50 -1.25
N LEU A 76 8.10 3.64 -0.56
CA LEU A 76 7.34 4.89 -0.51
C LEU A 76 8.10 6.00 0.22
N ARG A 77 8.85 5.69 1.27
CA ARG A 77 9.71 6.65 1.97
C ARG A 77 10.83 7.17 1.06
N ALA A 78 11.51 6.29 0.34
CA ALA A 78 12.53 6.67 -0.62
C ALA A 78 11.95 7.53 -1.75
N LEU A 79 10.75 7.17 -2.23
CA LEU A 79 10.03 7.94 -3.24
C LEU A 79 9.65 9.34 -2.74
N ASN A 80 9.11 9.44 -1.52
CA ASN A 80 8.77 10.72 -0.89
C ASN A 80 10.01 11.61 -0.70
N GLN A 81 11.14 11.05 -0.29
CA GLN A 81 12.40 11.79 -0.19
C GLN A 81 12.84 12.34 -1.55
N ARG A 82 12.70 11.56 -2.64
CA ARG A 82 12.98 12.03 -4.00
C ARG A 82 12.03 13.15 -4.42
N PHE A 83 10.71 13.01 -4.21
CA PHE A 83 9.74 14.05 -4.53
C PHE A 83 9.98 15.36 -3.77
N ARG A 84 10.39 15.29 -2.51
CA ARG A 84 10.78 16.48 -1.72
C ARG A 84 11.94 17.27 -2.33
N GLN A 85 12.86 16.61 -3.05
CA GLN A 85 13.94 17.29 -3.77
C GLN A 85 13.42 18.10 -4.96
N TYR A 86 12.33 17.66 -5.59
CA TYR A 86 11.70 18.37 -6.72
C TYR A 86 10.72 19.47 -6.28
N ALA A 87 10.17 19.40 -5.06
CA ALA A 87 9.24 20.40 -4.53
C ALA A 87 9.92 21.69 -4.01
N SER A 88 11.26 21.75 -4.03
CA SER A 88 12.03 22.88 -3.48
C SER A 88 12.48 23.92 -4.53
N PHE A 89 11.68 24.15 -5.58
CA PHE A 89 11.88 25.24 -6.55
C PHE A 89 10.96 26.43 -6.26
#